data_AF-A0A2P5W919-F1
#
_entry.id   AF-A0A2P5W919-F1
#
_cell.length_a   1.000
_cell.length_b   1.000
_cell.length_c   1.000
_cell.angle_alpha   90.00
_cell.angle_beta   90.00
_cell.angle_gamma   90.00
#
_symmetry.space_group_name_H-M   'P 1'
#
loop_
_entity.id
_entity.type
_entity.pdbx_description
1 polymer ?
#
loop_
_entity_poly.entity_id
_entity_poly.type
_entity_poly.pdbx_seq_one_letter_code
_entity_poly.pdbx_strand_id
1 'polypeptide(L)'
;MSAGNFTGVDGLSWDRNLIDGVLSPSDAARVYQQPIAQNKVADSLVWHFTADGVYSVKTGNRLAVGSDHGYFSRFVEGHWSRIWKKSAAPEN
;
A
#
# COMPACT_ATOMS: atom_id res chain seq x y z
N MET A 1 -0.90 19.57 -14.07
CA MET A 1 -0.95 18.24 -14.71
C MET A 1 -1.32 17.25 -13.63
N SER A 2 -2.50 16.64 -13.68
CA SER A 2 -2.87 15.57 -12.74
C SER A 2 -2.03 14.35 -13.09
N ALA A 3 -1.30 13.78 -12.13
CA ALA A 3 -0.56 12.55 -12.36
C ALA A 3 -1.59 11.42 -12.57
N GLY A 4 -1.75 10.96 -13.81
CA GLY A 4 -2.54 9.76 -14.09
C GLY A 4 -1.90 8.55 -13.41
N ASN A 5 -2.72 7.67 -12.85
CA ASN A 5 -2.23 6.41 -12.29
C ASN A 5 -1.76 5.50 -13.43
N PHE A 6 -0.54 4.96 -13.32
CA PHE A 6 -0.03 3.97 -14.29
C PHE A 6 -0.73 2.61 -14.20
N THR A 7 -1.54 2.39 -13.17
CA THR A 7 -2.38 1.20 -13.05
C THR A 7 -3.78 1.47 -13.58
N GLY A 8 -4.43 0.45 -14.13
CA GLY A 8 -5.84 0.48 -14.48
C GLY A 8 -6.73 0.82 -13.29
N VAL A 9 -8.01 1.10 -13.55
CA VAL A 9 -9.01 1.50 -12.53
C VAL A 9 -9.19 0.43 -11.45
N ASP A 10 -8.90 -0.83 -11.77
CA ASP A 10 -8.92 -1.93 -10.82
C ASP A 10 -7.67 -1.99 -9.92
N GLY A 11 -6.57 -1.30 -10.26
CA GLY A 11 -5.28 -1.43 -9.56
C GLY A 11 -4.63 -2.81 -9.72
N LEU A 12 -5.20 -3.67 -10.58
CA LEU A 12 -4.75 -5.05 -10.82
C LEU A 12 -4.15 -5.23 -12.22
N SER A 13 -4.07 -4.14 -12.98
CA SER A 13 -3.50 -4.13 -14.33
C SER A 13 -2.69 -2.85 -14.57
N TRP A 14 -1.77 -2.89 -15.53
CA TRP A 14 -1.07 -1.72 -16.03
C TRP A 14 -1.97 -0.98 -17.04
N ASP A 15 -2.09 0.35 -16.92
CA ASP A 15 -2.68 1.18 -17.96
C ASP A 15 -1.67 1.34 -19.10
N ARG A 16 -1.74 0.42 -20.06
CA ARG A 16 -0.81 0.37 -21.19
C ARG A 16 -0.89 1.62 -22.07
N ASN A 17 -2.08 2.21 -22.22
CA ASN A 17 -2.24 3.40 -23.05
C ASN A 17 -1.48 4.59 -22.45
N LEU A 18 -1.57 4.76 -21.12
CA LEU A 18 -0.83 5.80 -20.43
C LEU A 18 0.68 5.49 -20.43
N ILE A 19 1.07 4.25 -20.15
CA ILE A 19 2.47 3.85 -20.08
C ILE A 19 3.16 4.00 -21.43
N ASP A 20 2.58 3.46 -22.50
CA ASP A 20 3.15 3.53 -23.86
C ASP A 20 3.11 4.97 -24.42
N GLY A 21 2.20 5.81 -23.92
CA GLY A 21 2.09 7.23 -24.31
C GLY A 21 3.07 8.15 -23.57
N VAL A 22 3.57 7.77 -22.39
CA VAL A 22 4.43 8.61 -21.55
C VAL A 22 5.87 8.11 -21.50
N LEU A 23 6.10 6.80 -21.53
CA LEU A 23 7.41 6.19 -21.37
C LEU A 23 8.03 5.80 -22.72
N SER A 24 9.37 5.75 -22.75
CA SER A 24 10.07 5.14 -23.87
C SER A 24 9.75 3.63 -23.96
N PRO A 25 9.81 3.01 -25.14
CA PRO A 25 9.53 1.57 -25.27
C PRO A 25 10.41 0.69 -24.36
N SER A 26 11.66 1.09 -24.10
CA SER A 26 12.56 0.39 -23.19
C SER A 26 12.13 0.50 -21.72
N ASP A 27 11.57 1.64 -21.31
CA ASP A 27 11.11 1.85 -19.93
C ASP A 27 9.76 1.19 -19.71
N ALA A 28 8.84 1.29 -20.68
CA ALA A 28 7.57 0.59 -20.67
C ALA A 28 7.77 -0.93 -20.54
N ALA A 29 8.71 -1.51 -21.30
CA ALA A 29 9.05 -2.93 -21.18
C ALA A 29 9.52 -3.33 -19.78
N ARG A 30 10.26 -2.47 -19.07
CA ARG A 30 10.67 -2.72 -17.69
C ARG A 30 9.51 -2.63 -16.71
N VAL A 31 8.61 -1.65 -16.89
CA VAL A 31 7.39 -1.53 -16.07
C VAL A 31 6.52 -2.77 -16.22
N TYR A 32 6.34 -3.28 -17.44
CA TYR A 32 5.55 -4.50 -17.67
C TYR A 32 6.17 -5.76 -17.06
N GLN A 33 7.47 -5.76 -16.75
CA GLN A 33 8.11 -6.86 -16.02
C GLN A 33 7.91 -6.76 -14.51
N GLN A 34 7.51 -5.60 -13.99
CA GLN A 34 7.18 -5.46 -12.57
C GLN A 34 5.86 -6.18 -12.27
N PRO A 35 5.83 -7.07 -11.27
CA PRO A 35 4.61 -7.73 -10.85
C PRO A 35 3.60 -6.71 -10.34
N ILE A 36 2.34 -6.87 -10.78
CA ILE A 36 1.19 -6.19 -10.18
C ILE A 36 0.49 -7.16 -9.23
N ALA A 37 -0.16 -6.61 -8.20
CA ALA A 37 -1.01 -7.36 -7.30
C ALA A 37 -2.07 -8.18 -8.07
N GLN A 38 -2.12 -9.48 -7.81
CA GLN A 38 -3.09 -10.37 -8.47
C GLN A 38 -4.49 -10.29 -7.84
N ASN A 39 -4.59 -9.76 -6.62
CA ASN A 39 -5.82 -9.67 -5.86
C ASN A 39 -5.93 -8.31 -5.19
N LYS A 40 -7.15 -7.77 -5.11
CA LYS A 40 -7.43 -6.60 -4.29
C LYS A 40 -7.35 -7.00 -2.82
N VAL A 41 -6.36 -6.47 -2.12
CA VAL A 41 -6.28 -6.55 -0.66
C VAL A 41 -6.78 -5.22 -0.12
N ALA A 42 -7.73 -5.27 0.82
CA ALA A 42 -8.17 -4.05 1.50
C ALA A 42 -7.01 -3.48 2.31
N ASP A 43 -6.80 -2.17 2.19
CA ASP A 43 -5.82 -1.47 3.01
C ASP A 43 -6.10 -1.72 4.50
N SER A 44 -5.04 -1.97 5.25
CA SER A 44 -5.13 -2.22 6.68
C SER A 44 -4.13 -1.37 7.44
N LEU A 45 -4.57 -0.80 8.56
CA LEU A 45 -3.70 -0.11 9.50
C LEU A 45 -3.13 -1.14 10.46
N VAL A 46 -1.84 -1.45 10.29
CA VAL A 46 -1.11 -2.38 11.15
C VAL A 46 -0.21 -1.58 12.07
N TRP A 47 -0.44 -1.70 13.38
CA TRP A 47 0.47 -1.21 14.40
C TRP A 47 0.84 -2.35 15.34
N HIS A 48 2.10 -2.78 15.29
CA HIS A 48 2.64 -3.63 16.34
C HIS A 48 3.20 -2.74 17.43
N PHE A 49 2.55 -2.78 18.58
CA PHE A 49 3.06 -2.17 19.79
C PHE A 49 4.52 -2.59 20.02
N THR A 50 5.43 -1.62 20.02
CA THR A 50 6.79 -1.80 20.53
C THR A 50 6.81 -1.34 21.98
N ALA A 51 7.62 -1.98 22.82
CA ALA A 51 7.67 -1.65 24.26
C ALA A 51 8.08 -0.19 24.53
N ASP A 52 8.78 0.44 23.59
CA ASP A 52 9.20 1.84 23.60
C ASP A 52 8.24 2.78 22.84
N GLY A 53 7.21 2.24 22.18
CA GLY A 53 6.26 3.00 21.37
C GLY A 53 6.84 3.62 20.10
N VAL A 54 8.09 3.33 19.72
CA VAL A 54 8.76 3.90 18.56
C VAL A 54 8.47 3.09 17.31
N TYR A 55 7.71 3.68 16.38
CA TYR A 55 7.56 3.12 15.04
C TYR A 55 8.59 3.69 14.08
N SER A 56 9.23 2.79 13.34
CA SER A 56 10.12 3.13 12.24
C SER A 56 9.65 2.44 10.95
N VAL A 57 10.03 3.01 9.81
CA VAL A 57 9.80 2.38 8.50
C VAL A 57 10.40 0.97 8.46
N LYS A 58 11.55 0.76 9.12
CA LYS A 58 12.23 -0.55 9.19
C LYS A 58 11.40 -1.58 9.97
N THR A 59 10.83 -1.20 11.11
CA THR A 59 9.96 -2.09 11.90
C THR A 59 8.66 -2.38 11.17
N GLY A 60 8.04 -1.36 10.54
CA GLY A 60 6.85 -1.54 9.70
C GLY A 60 7.09 -2.47 8.51
N ASN A 61 8.19 -2.30 7.79
CA ASN A 61 8.54 -3.14 6.64
C ASN A 61 8.82 -4.60 7.06
N ARG A 62 9.56 -4.80 8.16
CA ARG A 62 9.80 -6.15 8.72
C ARG A 62 8.49 -6.87 9.07
N LEU A 63 7.49 -6.13 9.56
CA LEU A 63 6.17 -6.68 9.84
C LEU A 63 5.43 -7.01 8.55
N ALA A 64 5.38 -6.08 7.59
CA ALA A 64 4.71 -6.29 6.30
C ALA A 64 5.28 -7.52 5.55
N VAL A 65 6.61 -7.64 5.50
CA VAL A 65 7.29 -8.77 4.83
C VAL A 65 7.20 -10.06 5.66
N GLY A 66 7.21 -9.98 6.99
CA GLY A 66 7.02 -11.14 7.87
C GLY A 66 5.59 -11.67 7.91
N SER A 67 4.62 -10.92 7.39
CA SER A 67 3.18 -11.25 7.42
C SER A 67 2.76 -12.34 6.43
N ASP A 68 3.63 -12.74 5.51
CA ASP A 68 3.38 -13.87 4.59
C ASP A 68 3.19 -15.21 5.32
N HIS A 69 3.60 -15.29 6.60
CA HIS A 69 3.38 -16.45 7.47
C HIS A 69 2.41 -16.06 8.58
N GLY A 70 1.13 -16.07 8.22
CA GLY A 70 0.06 -15.40 8.93
C GLY A 70 -0.05 -15.70 10.42
N TYR A 71 0.07 -14.67 11.27
CA TYR A 71 -0.46 -14.64 12.64
C TYR A 71 -0.72 -13.21 13.15
N PHE A 72 -0.99 -12.25 12.27
CA PHE A 72 -1.45 -10.93 12.72
C PHE A 72 -2.95 -10.80 12.51
N SER A 73 -3.67 -10.86 13.64
CA SER A 73 -5.04 -10.37 13.75
C SER A 73 -5.09 -8.98 13.09
N ARG A 74 -5.89 -8.83 12.03
CA ARG A 74 -6.19 -7.51 11.42
C ARG A 74 -6.97 -6.58 12.36
N PHE A 75 -7.11 -6.97 13.62
CA PHE A 75 -7.80 -6.26 14.67
C PHE A 75 -6.76 -5.69 15.64
N VAL A 76 -6.61 -4.36 15.63
CA VAL A 76 -5.92 -3.66 16.71
C VAL A 76 -6.87 -3.66 17.91
N GLU A 77 -6.61 -4.55 18.86
CA GLU A 77 -7.38 -4.63 20.10
C GLU A 77 -7.25 -3.32 20.89
N GLY A 78 -8.38 -2.77 21.35
CA GLY A 78 -8.43 -1.60 22.23
C GLY A 78 -8.88 -0.29 21.59
N HIS A 79 -8.67 0.79 22.35
CA HIS A 79 -9.23 2.12 22.07
C HIS A 79 -8.60 2.84 20.86
N TRP A 80 -7.49 2.32 20.33
CA TRP A 80 -6.78 2.87 19.17
C TRP A 80 -7.64 2.97 17.92
N SER A 81 -8.50 1.97 17.69
CA SER A 81 -9.47 1.99 16.59
C SER A 81 -10.41 3.21 16.63
N ARG A 82 -10.72 3.72 17.83
CA ARG A 82 -11.54 4.93 18.00
C ARG A 82 -10.78 6.21 17.69
N ILE A 83 -9.48 6.24 17.95
CA ILE A 83 -8.60 7.37 17.64
C ILE A 83 -8.45 7.50 16.12
N TRP A 84 -8.14 6.40 15.43
CA TRP A 84 -7.97 6.43 13.97
C TRP A 84 -9.28 6.70 13.23
N LYS A 85 -10.42 6.21 13.72
CA LYS A 85 -11.75 6.56 13.18
C LYS A 85 -12.09 8.05 13.32
N LYS A 86 -11.50 8.77 14.28
CA LYS A 86 -11.67 10.21 14.45
C LYS A 86 -10.73 11.05 13.60
N SER A 87 -9.63 10.47 13.12
CA SER A 87 -8.61 11.19 12.33
C SER A 87 -8.97 11.38 10.85
N ALA A 88 -10.22 11.13 10.45
CA ALA A 88 -10.68 11.26 9.07
C ALA A 88 -11.29 12.64 8.78
N ALA A 89 -10.44 13.65 8.71
CA ALA A 89 -10.48 14.74 7.73
C ALA A 89 -9.22 15.59 7.95
N PRO A 90 -8.37 15.83 6.94
CA PRO A 90 -7.54 17.02 6.98
C PRO A 90 -8.48 18.24 6.97
N GLU A 91 -8.31 19.15 7.94
CA GLU A 91 -8.96 20.46 7.86
C GLU A 91 -8.43 21.18 6.61
N ASN A 92 -9.36 21.64 5.76
CA ASN A 92 -9.08 22.42 4.55
C ASN A 92 -8.50 23.80 4.89
#